data_AF-A0A3M1KG54-F1
#
_entry.id   AF-A0A3M1KG54-F1
#
_cell.length_a   1.000
_cell.length_b   1.000
_cell.length_c   1.000
_cell.angle_alpha   90.00
_cell.angle_beta   90.00
_cell.angle_gamma   90.00
#
_symmetry.space_group_name_H-M   'P 1'
#
loop_
_entity.id
_entity.type
_entity.pdbx_description
1 polymer ?
#
loop_
_entity_poly.entity_id
_entity_poly.type
_entity_poly.pdbx_seq_one_letter_code
_entity_poly.pdbx_strand_id
1 'polypeptide(L)'
;MIQHDSIRRGEHSIVNVPGHLSRASGCLRRHRLAGHMLLSASLVVFALAVGPALAHEGHDAGEGESLLHFSHPLFTESPSPDSKLRVDYFYARLVGEAGDDEEGPPEFGALPSDFHTFRLEGEYAFTPSFSIEVNLPFSVRDAGRPFGSRSHFDNGDIGLKYANYSFADRGLLLGGGIEVGLPLGQDEKGIGSDHIVDLEPFLDFGWKRGRLEMVGFLTLGLPLNDRPQDAAPDAEIAVDLSALYHVSRRVSLLVELNGEHVEGGEEDGLDVWNIAPGFKFAPVAGVPLQV
;
A
#
# COMPACT_ATOMS: atom_id res chain seq x y z
N MET A 1 -5.19 -16.53 -32.79
CA MET A 1 -4.12 -17.05 -31.93
C MET A 1 -3.74 -15.86 -31.08
N ILE A 2 -4.39 -15.73 -29.93
CA ILE A 2 -4.30 -14.58 -29.02
C ILE A 2 -3.78 -15.21 -27.74
N GLN A 3 -2.55 -14.82 -27.38
CA GLN A 3 -1.80 -15.32 -26.23
C GLN A 3 -2.14 -14.46 -25.01
N HIS A 4 -1.88 -15.02 -23.83
CA HIS A 4 -2.32 -14.57 -22.51
C HIS A 4 -1.27 -13.64 -21.89
N ASP A 5 -1.70 -12.49 -21.35
CA ASP A 5 -0.85 -11.54 -20.62
C ASP A 5 -1.40 -11.42 -19.19
N SER A 6 -0.58 -11.78 -18.20
CA SER A 6 -0.84 -11.54 -16.78
C SER A 6 -0.16 -10.27 -16.29
N ILE A 7 -0.89 -9.50 -15.47
CA ILE A 7 -0.54 -8.15 -15.03
C ILE A 7 0.47 -8.24 -13.89
N ARG A 8 1.75 -7.94 -14.17
CA ARG A 8 2.83 -7.91 -13.18
C ARG A 8 2.87 -6.56 -12.45
N ARG A 9 2.52 -6.51 -11.16
CA ARG A 9 3.05 -5.48 -10.24
C ARG A 9 4.45 -5.91 -9.80
N GLY A 10 5.36 -4.94 -9.68
CA GLY A 10 6.79 -5.20 -9.78
C GLY A 10 7.38 -5.92 -8.56
N GLU A 11 7.97 -7.10 -8.79
CA GLU A 11 8.82 -7.82 -7.85
C GLU A 11 9.97 -6.93 -7.32
N HIS A 12 10.04 -6.80 -6.00
CA HIS A 12 11.17 -6.20 -5.30
C HIS A 12 11.99 -7.32 -4.64
N SER A 13 13.27 -7.48 -4.97
CA SER A 13 14.15 -8.33 -4.16
C SER A 13 15.56 -7.76 -3.97
N ILE A 14 16.00 -7.85 -2.71
CA ILE A 14 17.41 -7.95 -2.33
C ILE A 14 17.65 -9.41 -1.97
N VAL A 15 18.43 -10.07 -2.81
CA VAL A 15 19.24 -11.30 -2.62
C VAL A 15 18.96 -12.12 -1.35
N ASN A 16 18.32 -13.27 -1.54
CA ASN A 16 18.47 -14.44 -0.66
C ASN A 16 19.06 -15.61 -1.48
N VAL A 17 20.10 -16.25 -0.96
CA VAL A 17 20.82 -17.39 -1.58
C VAL A 17 20.75 -18.59 -0.60
N PRO A 18 20.87 -19.87 -1.03
CA PRO A 18 19.77 -20.74 -1.45
C PRO A 18 19.67 -22.02 -0.58
N GLY A 19 18.56 -22.76 -0.71
CA GLY A 19 18.39 -24.06 -0.07
C GLY A 19 17.51 -25.02 -0.88
N HIS A 20 18.14 -25.83 -1.72
CA HIS A 20 17.60 -26.97 -2.49
C HIS A 20 16.54 -27.83 -1.76
N LEU A 21 15.47 -28.22 -2.47
CA LEU A 21 15.24 -29.62 -2.91
C LEU A 21 14.00 -29.78 -3.81
N SER A 22 14.20 -30.52 -4.90
CA SER A 22 13.24 -30.99 -5.91
C SER A 22 12.29 -32.08 -5.39
N ARG A 23 11.02 -32.09 -5.81
CA ARG A 23 10.38 -33.22 -6.54
C ARG A 23 8.86 -33.08 -6.81
N ALA A 24 8.53 -33.25 -8.10
CA ALA A 24 7.53 -34.16 -8.69
C ALA A 24 6.07 -34.21 -8.17
N SER A 25 5.17 -33.76 -9.07
CA SER A 25 3.99 -34.47 -9.61
C SER A 25 3.02 -35.15 -8.64
N GLY A 26 1.80 -34.61 -8.56
CA GLY A 26 0.65 -35.30 -7.97
C GLY A 26 -0.68 -34.66 -8.34
N CYS A 27 -1.24 -35.05 -9.49
CA CYS A 27 -2.64 -34.80 -9.83
C CYS A 27 -3.55 -35.40 -8.75
N LEU A 28 -4.20 -34.55 -7.96
CA LEU A 28 -5.18 -34.94 -6.97
C LEU A 28 -6.46 -34.13 -7.16
N ARG A 29 -7.50 -34.84 -7.63
CA ARG A 29 -8.90 -34.42 -7.66
C ARG A 29 -9.28 -33.76 -6.32
N ARG A 30 -9.52 -32.45 -6.32
CA ARG A 30 -10.21 -31.79 -5.21
C ARG A 30 -11.71 -31.98 -5.36
N HIS A 31 -12.26 -32.76 -4.43
CA HIS A 31 -13.69 -32.84 -4.18
C HIS A 31 -14.20 -31.48 -3.70
N ARG A 32 -15.34 -31.07 -4.25
CA ARG A 32 -16.17 -29.96 -3.79
C ARG A 32 -16.42 -30.09 -2.28
N LEU A 33 -15.94 -29.12 -1.51
CA LEU A 33 -16.41 -28.83 -0.16
C LEU A 33 -17.03 -27.44 -0.18
N ALA A 34 -18.26 -27.38 -0.68
CA ALA A 34 -19.19 -26.33 -0.32
C ALA A 34 -19.55 -26.55 1.15
N GLY A 35 -19.04 -25.71 2.05
CA GLY A 35 -19.16 -25.92 3.48
C GLY A 35 -18.73 -24.73 4.33
N HIS A 36 -19.62 -23.75 4.45
CA HIS A 36 -19.79 -22.94 5.67
C HIS A 36 -18.70 -21.87 5.98
N MET A 37 -18.50 -20.91 5.09
CA MET A 37 -17.92 -19.59 5.43
C MET A 37 -18.99 -18.49 5.30
N LEU A 38 -20.04 -18.55 6.11
CA LEU A 38 -21.12 -17.56 6.11
C LEU A 38 -21.47 -17.04 7.51
N LEU A 39 -20.57 -17.15 8.48
CA LEU A 39 -20.88 -16.79 9.87
C LEU A 39 -19.67 -16.35 10.70
N SER A 40 -18.86 -15.41 10.18
CA SER A 40 -17.84 -14.74 11.02
C SER A 40 -17.40 -13.34 10.56
N ALA A 41 -18.06 -12.72 9.58
CA ALA A 41 -17.76 -11.34 9.16
C ALA A 41 -18.58 -10.25 9.91
N SER A 42 -19.51 -10.64 10.79
CA SER A 42 -20.47 -9.69 11.40
C SER A 42 -20.05 -9.11 12.75
N LEU A 43 -18.85 -9.41 13.28
CA LEU A 43 -18.44 -8.93 14.62
C LEU A 43 -17.57 -7.66 14.62
N VAL A 44 -17.00 -7.24 13.48
CA VAL A 44 -16.13 -6.05 13.42
C VAL A 44 -16.92 -4.76 13.15
N VAL A 45 -18.12 -4.84 12.57
CA VAL A 45 -18.93 -3.65 12.23
C VAL A 45 -19.63 -3.02 13.44
N PHE A 46 -19.80 -3.75 14.56
CA PHE A 46 -20.64 -3.27 15.68
C PHE A 46 -19.92 -2.43 16.74
N ALA A 47 -18.61 -2.19 16.62
CA ALA A 47 -17.88 -1.32 17.55
C ALA A 47 -17.78 0.15 17.08
N LEU A 48 -18.25 0.48 15.87
CA LEU A 48 -18.05 1.79 15.23
C LEU A 48 -19.16 2.82 15.48
N ALA A 49 -20.18 2.50 16.29
CA ALA A 49 -21.41 3.29 16.34
C ALA A 49 -21.81 3.80 17.73
N VAL A 50 -20.88 4.27 18.57
CA VAL A 50 -21.23 5.22 19.66
C VAL A 50 -20.03 6.13 19.99
N GLY A 51 -19.73 7.09 19.11
CA GLY A 51 -18.87 8.23 19.44
C GLY A 51 -19.68 9.52 19.31
N PRO A 52 -19.71 10.42 20.30
CA PRO A 52 -20.38 11.70 20.13
C PRO A 52 -19.64 12.51 19.07
N ALA A 53 -20.33 12.82 17.97
CA ALA A 53 -19.92 13.84 17.02
C ALA A 53 -19.92 15.20 17.73
N LEU A 54 -18.82 15.53 18.41
CA LEU A 54 -18.55 16.86 18.89
C LEU A 54 -17.84 17.65 17.79
N ALA A 55 -18.65 18.49 17.16
CA ALA A 55 -18.37 19.84 16.69
C ALA A 55 -16.91 20.20 16.34
N HIS A 56 -16.72 20.50 15.05
CA HIS A 56 -15.80 21.50 14.55
C HIS A 56 -15.85 22.80 15.39
N GLU A 57 -14.77 23.10 16.11
CA GLU A 57 -14.42 24.46 16.52
C GLU A 57 -12.89 24.64 16.44
N GLY A 58 -12.46 25.67 15.70
CA GLY A 58 -11.27 26.43 16.06
C GLY A 58 -9.94 26.03 15.43
N HIS A 59 -9.60 26.67 14.31
CA HIS A 59 -8.22 27.05 13.96
C HIS A 59 -7.67 28.14 14.92
N ASP A 60 -7.88 27.99 16.23
CA ASP A 60 -7.36 28.90 17.24
C ASP A 60 -6.45 28.13 18.21
N ALA A 61 -5.17 28.45 18.12
CA ALA A 61 -4.13 28.02 19.03
C ALA A 61 -4.44 28.48 20.46
N GLY A 62 -5.04 27.59 21.25
CA GLY A 62 -5.20 27.78 22.68
C GLY A 62 -5.28 26.44 23.38
N GLU A 63 -4.13 25.91 23.83
CA GLU A 63 -3.90 24.85 24.83
C GLU A 63 -4.95 23.71 25.02
N GLY A 64 -5.75 23.41 24.00
CA GLY A 64 -6.61 22.25 23.89
C GLY A 64 -5.82 21.13 23.24
N GLU A 65 -5.75 19.99 23.93
CA GLU A 65 -4.95 18.81 23.60
C GLU A 65 -4.90 18.56 22.08
N SER A 66 -3.72 18.75 21.47
CA SER A 66 -3.56 18.40 20.06
C SER A 66 -3.86 16.91 19.93
N LEU A 67 -4.85 16.57 19.11
CA LEU A 67 -5.15 15.19 18.75
C LEU A 67 -3.85 14.47 18.35
N LEU A 68 -3.78 13.18 18.67
CA LEU A 68 -2.59 12.36 18.44
C LEU A 68 -2.24 12.39 16.95
N HIS A 69 -1.07 12.95 16.62
CA HIS A 69 -0.59 13.07 15.24
C HIS A 69 0.66 12.25 15.03
N PHE A 70 0.71 11.56 13.89
CA PHE A 70 1.79 10.69 13.45
C PHE A 70 2.50 11.30 12.25
N SER A 71 3.74 10.91 12.05
CA SER A 71 4.47 11.25 10.84
C SER A 71 3.90 10.48 9.64
N HIS A 72 4.24 10.90 8.41
CA HIS A 72 3.85 10.20 7.19
C HIS A 72 5.09 9.54 6.56
N PRO A 73 5.45 8.32 6.99
CA PRO A 73 6.44 7.49 6.29
C PRO A 73 6.14 7.34 4.79
N LEU A 74 7.09 6.82 4.03
CA LEU A 74 6.99 6.73 2.58
C LEU A 74 6.03 5.59 2.16
N PHE A 75 6.12 4.44 2.81
CA PHE A 75 5.26 3.27 2.58
C PHE A 75 4.02 3.30 3.48
N THR A 76 4.22 3.62 4.76
CA THR A 76 3.12 3.63 5.73
C THR A 76 2.48 5.01 5.78
N GLU A 77 1.17 5.09 5.53
CA GLU A 77 0.39 6.32 5.73
C GLU A 77 0.26 6.72 7.20
N SER A 78 -0.29 7.91 7.46
CA SER A 78 -0.69 8.28 8.82
C SER A 78 -2.07 7.70 9.16
N PRO A 79 -2.25 7.11 10.36
CA PRO A 79 -3.53 6.60 10.82
C PRO A 79 -4.46 7.76 11.27
N SER A 80 -3.93 8.99 11.42
CA SER A 80 -4.76 10.16 11.70
C SER A 80 -5.36 10.73 10.41
N PRO A 81 -6.65 11.14 10.45
CA PRO A 81 -7.25 12.00 9.45
C PRO A 81 -6.55 13.36 9.42
N ASP A 82 -5.94 13.70 8.30
CA ASP A 82 -5.16 14.91 8.11
C ASP A 82 -5.66 15.72 6.89
N SER A 83 -5.42 17.02 6.88
CA SER A 83 -5.62 17.85 5.68
C SER A 83 -4.26 18.19 5.11
N LYS A 84 -3.83 17.42 4.10
CA LYS A 84 -2.46 17.45 3.59
C LYS A 84 -2.44 17.35 2.06
N LEU A 85 -1.31 17.78 1.51
CA LEU A 85 -0.92 17.56 0.13
C LEU A 85 0.53 17.11 0.14
N ARG A 86 0.83 15.96 -0.46
CA ARG A 86 2.15 15.35 -0.45
C ARG A 86 2.58 14.96 -1.86
N VAL A 87 3.88 15.05 -2.10
CA VAL A 87 4.51 14.59 -3.33
C VAL A 87 5.62 13.64 -2.95
N ASP A 88 5.49 12.39 -3.38
CA ASP A 88 6.47 11.34 -3.12
C ASP A 88 7.19 10.97 -4.42
N TYR A 89 8.40 10.45 -4.26
CA TYR A 89 9.18 9.88 -5.34
C TYR A 89 9.69 8.50 -4.93
N PHE A 90 9.38 7.51 -5.75
CA PHE A 90 9.80 6.12 -5.58
C PHE A 90 10.72 5.71 -6.71
N TYR A 91 11.71 4.90 -6.36
CA TYR A 91 12.52 4.16 -7.32
C TYR A 91 12.42 2.68 -7.00
N ALA A 92 12.07 1.90 -8.00
CA ALA A 92 12.03 0.45 -7.92
C ALA A 92 12.78 -0.16 -9.10
N ARG A 93 13.31 -1.36 -8.90
CA ARG A 93 13.87 -2.16 -9.98
C ARG A 93 13.17 -3.50 -9.99
N LEU A 94 12.44 -3.75 -11.07
CA LEU A 94 11.87 -5.06 -11.37
C LEU A 94 12.98 -5.97 -11.88
N VAL A 95 13.26 -7.03 -11.12
CA VAL A 95 14.27 -8.03 -11.46
C VAL A 95 13.56 -9.27 -12.02
N GLY A 96 13.17 -9.22 -13.29
CA GLY A 96 12.61 -10.41 -13.94
C GLY A 96 13.67 -11.45 -14.30
N GLU A 97 13.34 -12.73 -14.19
CA GLU A 97 13.99 -13.76 -14.98
C GLU A 97 13.38 -13.68 -16.40
N ALA A 98 14.18 -13.31 -17.40
CA ALA A 98 13.75 -13.50 -18.78
C ALA A 98 13.58 -15.00 -18.98
N GLY A 99 12.33 -15.47 -19.10
CA GLY A 99 12.05 -16.89 -19.31
C GLY A 99 12.79 -17.36 -20.56
N ASP A 100 13.85 -18.16 -20.37
CA ASP A 100 14.62 -18.74 -21.48
C ASP A 100 13.77 -19.72 -22.32
N ASP A 101 12.55 -20.06 -21.86
CA ASP A 101 11.69 -21.11 -22.38
C ASP A 101 10.44 -20.62 -23.15
N GLU A 102 10.21 -19.31 -23.31
CA GLU A 102 9.07 -18.82 -24.10
C GLU A 102 9.44 -18.62 -25.59
N GLU A 103 8.79 -19.39 -26.47
CA GLU A 103 8.87 -19.19 -27.92
C GLU A 103 8.11 -17.91 -28.32
N GLY A 104 8.70 -16.73 -28.10
CA GLY A 104 8.12 -15.44 -28.48
C GLY A 104 9.04 -14.24 -28.18
N PRO A 105 8.81 -13.07 -28.82
CA PRO A 105 9.45 -11.84 -28.35
C PRO A 105 8.90 -11.50 -26.96
N PRO A 106 9.76 -11.13 -25.99
CA PRO A 106 9.30 -10.83 -24.64
C PRO A 106 8.38 -9.61 -24.66
N GLU A 107 7.26 -9.71 -23.93
CA GLU A 107 6.34 -8.60 -23.71
C GLU A 107 6.99 -7.51 -22.89
N PHE A 108 6.69 -6.24 -23.22
CA PHE A 108 7.27 -5.10 -22.52
C PHE A 108 6.99 -5.15 -21.00
N GLY A 109 5.80 -5.63 -20.63
CA GLY A 109 5.34 -5.81 -19.25
C GLY A 109 6.14 -6.84 -18.44
N ALA A 110 6.79 -7.80 -19.09
CA ALA A 110 7.55 -8.88 -18.46
C ALA A 110 9.06 -8.59 -18.32
N LEU A 111 9.55 -7.52 -18.95
CA LEU A 111 10.98 -7.22 -18.97
C LEU A 111 11.48 -6.65 -17.64
N PRO A 112 12.71 -7.02 -17.21
CA PRO A 112 13.42 -6.31 -16.16
C PRO A 112 13.42 -4.81 -16.46
N SER A 113 13.02 -4.00 -15.49
CA SER A 113 12.77 -2.58 -15.70
C SER A 113 13.10 -1.75 -14.47
N ASP A 114 13.62 -0.56 -14.69
CA ASP A 114 13.71 0.48 -13.66
C ASP A 114 12.40 1.29 -13.67
N PHE A 115 11.82 1.53 -12.50
CA PHE A 115 10.62 2.32 -12.29
C PHE A 115 10.95 3.59 -11.51
N HIS A 116 10.44 4.71 -12.01
CA HIS A 116 10.47 6.01 -11.35
C HIS A 116 9.03 6.50 -11.19
N THR A 117 8.53 6.55 -9.96
CA THR A 117 7.13 6.91 -9.70
C THR A 117 7.05 8.20 -8.91
N PHE A 118 6.26 9.15 -9.40
CA PHE A 118 5.92 10.39 -8.72
C PHE A 118 4.47 10.27 -8.24
N ARG A 119 4.23 10.28 -6.93
CA ARG A 119 2.88 10.20 -6.38
C ARG A 119 2.44 11.55 -5.88
N LEU A 120 1.29 12.01 -6.35
CA LEU A 120 0.58 13.14 -5.77
C LEU A 120 -0.51 12.58 -4.85
N GLU A 121 -0.46 12.96 -3.59
CA GLU A 121 -1.45 12.58 -2.60
C GLU A 121 -2.13 13.82 -2.04
N GLY A 122 -3.45 13.77 -1.94
CA GLY A 122 -4.25 14.77 -1.23
C GLY A 122 -5.19 14.11 -0.24
N GLU A 123 -5.22 14.60 0.99
CA GLU A 123 -6.15 14.16 2.02
C GLU A 123 -6.91 15.37 2.58
N TYR A 124 -8.19 15.20 2.85
CA TYR A 124 -9.04 16.21 3.48
C TYR A 124 -9.81 15.61 4.66
N ALA A 125 -9.37 15.95 5.86
CA ALA A 125 -10.09 15.69 7.10
C ALA A 125 -11.27 16.66 7.28
N PHE A 126 -12.48 16.16 7.05
CA PHE A 126 -13.72 16.93 7.27
C PHE A 126 -14.26 16.78 8.70
N THR A 127 -13.75 15.81 9.48
CA THR A 127 -13.89 15.75 10.94
C THR A 127 -12.58 15.24 11.55
N PRO A 128 -12.38 15.37 12.89
CA PRO A 128 -11.23 14.76 13.55
C PRO A 128 -11.06 13.26 13.29
N SER A 129 -12.17 12.55 13.10
CA SER A 129 -12.22 11.08 12.97
C SER A 129 -12.39 10.59 11.54
N PHE A 130 -12.57 11.47 10.55
CA PHE A 130 -12.83 11.05 9.18
C PHE A 130 -12.14 11.96 8.16
N SER A 131 -11.52 11.34 7.17
CA SER A 131 -10.95 12.01 6.00
C SER A 131 -11.23 11.22 4.73
N ILE A 132 -11.18 11.94 3.61
CA ILE A 132 -11.10 11.34 2.27
C ILE A 132 -9.70 11.60 1.75
N GLU A 133 -9.10 10.61 1.11
CA GLU A 133 -7.81 10.72 0.44
C GLU A 133 -7.88 10.33 -1.03
N VAL A 134 -6.94 10.87 -1.80
CA VAL A 134 -6.75 10.60 -3.22
C VAL A 134 -5.26 10.43 -3.49
N ASN A 135 -4.87 9.30 -4.09
CA ASN A 135 -3.51 8.97 -4.46
C ASN A 135 -3.40 8.85 -5.99
N LEU A 136 -2.50 9.62 -6.60
CA LEU A 136 -2.29 9.65 -8.06
C LEU A 136 -0.82 9.43 -8.40
N PRO A 137 -0.39 8.17 -8.59
CA PRO A 137 0.96 7.84 -9.04
C PRO A 137 1.12 8.00 -10.56
N PHE A 138 2.21 8.64 -10.96
CA PHE A 138 2.68 8.69 -12.34
C PHE A 138 4.04 8.00 -12.45
N SER A 139 4.08 6.90 -13.19
CA SER A 139 5.23 6.01 -13.29
C SER A 139 5.93 6.15 -14.65
N VAL A 140 7.26 6.12 -14.62
CA VAL A 140 8.13 5.98 -15.79
C VAL A 140 8.87 4.66 -15.67
N ARG A 141 8.56 3.72 -16.56
CA ARG A 141 9.20 2.40 -16.68
C ARG A 141 10.26 2.43 -17.77
N ASP A 142 11.48 2.02 -17.46
CA ASP A 142 12.59 1.89 -18.42
C ASP A 142 13.06 0.44 -18.50
N ALA A 143 12.78 -0.22 -19.62
CA ALA A 143 13.17 -1.60 -19.89
C ALA A 143 14.53 -1.71 -20.62
N GLY A 144 15.29 -0.61 -20.68
CA GLY A 144 16.57 -0.57 -21.37
C GLY A 144 16.45 -0.73 -22.89
N ARG A 145 17.57 -0.78 -23.61
CA ARG A 145 17.56 -0.95 -25.08
C ARG A 145 17.33 -2.43 -25.45
N PRO A 146 16.56 -2.73 -26.53
CA PRO A 146 15.97 -1.79 -27.50
C PRO A 146 14.58 -1.24 -27.12
N PHE A 147 14.01 -1.65 -26.00
CA PHE A 147 12.61 -1.42 -25.63
C PHE A 147 12.30 0.03 -25.21
N GLY A 148 13.27 0.70 -24.60
CA GLY A 148 13.20 2.09 -24.18
C GLY A 148 12.31 2.30 -22.95
N SER A 149 11.90 3.56 -22.76
CA SER A 149 11.07 3.98 -21.63
C SER A 149 9.63 4.30 -22.04
N ARG A 150 8.69 3.97 -21.15
CA ARG A 150 7.26 4.28 -21.24
C ARG A 150 6.81 4.98 -19.96
N SER A 151 5.80 5.82 -20.08
CA SER A 151 5.20 6.49 -18.94
C SER A 151 3.68 6.46 -19.00
N HIS A 152 3.06 6.40 -17.84
CA HIS A 152 1.61 6.47 -17.67
C HIS A 152 1.27 6.80 -16.21
N PHE A 153 0.01 7.13 -15.94
CA PHE A 153 -0.49 6.96 -14.57
C PHE A 153 -0.48 5.48 -14.22
N ASP A 154 -0.16 5.17 -12.97
CA ASP A 154 -0.41 3.85 -12.39
C ASP A 154 -1.89 3.74 -11.96
N ASN A 155 -2.26 2.67 -11.27
CA ASN A 155 -3.53 2.65 -10.54
C ASN A 155 -3.53 3.79 -9.50
N GLY A 156 -4.61 4.55 -9.42
CA GLY A 156 -4.74 5.61 -8.42
C GLY A 156 -5.90 5.33 -7.49
N ASP A 157 -5.90 5.87 -6.28
CA ASP A 157 -6.80 5.41 -5.22
C ASP A 157 -7.66 6.56 -4.69
N ILE A 158 -8.87 6.21 -4.26
CA ILE A 158 -9.71 7.10 -3.44
C ILE A 158 -10.08 6.35 -2.16
N GLY A 159 -9.70 6.93 -1.02
CA GLY A 159 -9.88 6.33 0.30
C GLY A 159 -10.85 7.09 1.19
N LEU A 160 -11.56 6.37 2.05
CA LEU A 160 -12.24 6.91 3.22
C LEU A 160 -11.58 6.32 4.47
N LYS A 161 -11.02 7.19 5.31
CA LYS A 161 -10.34 6.80 6.55
C LYS A 161 -11.18 7.16 7.77
N TYR A 162 -11.10 6.32 8.79
CA TYR A 162 -11.65 6.54 10.11
C TYR A 162 -10.58 6.39 11.20
N ALA A 163 -10.61 7.26 12.19
CA ALA A 163 -9.77 7.13 13.38
C ALA A 163 -10.52 7.28 14.70
N ASN A 164 -10.17 6.40 15.64
CA ASN A 164 -10.71 6.35 16.99
C ASN A 164 -9.70 6.87 18.03
N TYR A 165 -10.01 8.04 18.59
CA TYR A 165 -9.19 8.71 19.61
C TYR A 165 -9.48 8.29 21.06
N SER A 166 -10.25 7.23 21.31
CA SER A 166 -10.60 6.79 22.68
C SER A 166 -9.39 6.40 23.54
N PHE A 167 -8.22 6.19 22.93
CA PHE A 167 -6.97 5.81 23.60
C PHE A 167 -5.83 6.83 23.37
N ALA A 168 -6.17 8.05 22.92
CA ALA A 168 -5.18 9.08 22.62
C ALA A 168 -4.36 9.50 23.86
N ASP A 169 -4.97 9.46 25.05
CA ASP A 169 -4.32 9.69 26.35
C ASP A 169 -3.20 8.67 26.66
N ARG A 170 -3.27 7.48 26.04
CA ARG A 170 -2.27 6.42 26.12
C ARG A 170 -1.28 6.45 24.96
N GLY A 171 -1.39 7.46 24.09
CA GLY A 171 -0.62 7.57 22.87
C GLY A 171 -0.95 6.48 21.84
N LEU A 172 -2.17 5.94 21.85
CA LEU A 172 -2.63 4.94 20.88
C LEU A 172 -3.78 5.51 20.04
N LEU A 173 -3.68 5.33 18.73
CA LEU A 173 -4.75 5.56 17.76
C LEU A 173 -5.04 4.23 17.08
N LEU A 174 -6.31 3.91 16.91
CA LEU A 174 -6.79 2.78 16.13
C LEU A 174 -7.72 3.30 15.06
N GLY A 175 -7.58 2.79 13.85
CA GLY A 175 -8.38 3.24 12.73
C GLY A 175 -8.52 2.16 11.67
N GLY A 176 -8.88 2.61 10.50
CA GLY A 176 -9.10 1.79 9.34
C GLY A 176 -9.98 2.51 8.33
N GLY A 177 -10.26 1.85 7.23
CA GLY A 177 -10.98 2.48 6.15
C GLY A 177 -11.22 1.54 5.00
N ILE A 178 -11.52 2.17 3.87
CA ILE A 178 -11.66 1.48 2.60
C ILE A 178 -11.11 2.36 1.49
N GLU A 179 -10.29 1.76 0.64
CA GLU A 179 -9.76 2.36 -0.57
C GLU A 179 -10.37 1.68 -1.80
N VAL A 180 -10.51 2.47 -2.86
CA VAL A 180 -10.95 2.00 -4.18
C VAL A 180 -9.88 2.36 -5.19
N GLY A 181 -9.23 1.34 -5.74
CA GLY A 181 -8.28 1.46 -6.82
C GLY A 181 -8.98 1.78 -8.14
N LEU A 182 -8.50 2.80 -8.82
CA LEU A 182 -8.98 3.29 -10.09
C LEU A 182 -8.08 2.78 -11.22
N PRO A 183 -8.65 2.26 -12.32
CA PRO A 183 -7.91 1.75 -13.47
C PRO A 183 -7.39 2.90 -14.34
N LEU A 184 -6.45 3.68 -13.81
CA LEU A 184 -5.79 4.78 -14.52
C LEU A 184 -4.49 4.31 -15.21
N GLY A 185 -4.16 3.03 -15.06
CA GLY A 185 -3.02 2.34 -15.64
C GLY A 185 -3.10 2.11 -17.14
N GLN A 186 -2.14 1.33 -17.64
CA GLN A 186 -2.06 0.84 -19.00
C GLN A 186 -1.29 -0.50 -19.05
N ASP A 187 -2.05 -1.59 -19.20
CA ASP A 187 -1.53 -2.98 -19.17
C ASP A 187 -0.42 -3.20 -20.22
N GLU A 188 -0.57 -2.68 -21.44
CA GLU A 188 0.42 -2.80 -22.53
C GLU A 188 1.79 -2.19 -22.18
N LYS A 189 1.84 -1.26 -21.22
CA LYS A 189 3.08 -0.65 -20.74
C LYS A 189 3.59 -1.32 -19.46
N GLY A 190 2.81 -2.24 -18.89
CA GLY A 190 3.01 -2.79 -17.55
C GLY A 190 3.19 -1.70 -16.51
N ILE A 191 2.27 -0.74 -16.50
CA ILE A 191 2.17 0.35 -15.52
C ILE A 191 0.70 0.39 -15.09
N GLY A 192 0.37 -0.20 -13.94
CA GLY A 192 -1.00 -0.37 -13.49
C GLY A 192 -1.88 -1.15 -14.46
N SER A 193 -3.19 -1.11 -14.23
CA SER A 193 -4.23 -1.68 -15.08
C SER A 193 -5.15 -0.63 -15.67
N ASP A 194 -5.60 -0.86 -16.91
CA ASP A 194 -6.58 0.02 -17.57
C ASP A 194 -8.04 -0.38 -17.34
N HIS A 195 -8.26 -1.47 -16.60
CA HIS A 195 -9.60 -2.02 -16.38
C HIS A 195 -9.86 -2.56 -14.98
N ILE A 196 -8.87 -2.99 -14.21
CA ILE A 196 -9.09 -3.55 -12.87
C ILE A 196 -9.41 -2.43 -11.86
N VAL A 197 -10.49 -2.64 -11.11
CA VAL A 197 -10.90 -1.85 -9.96
C VAL A 197 -10.63 -2.69 -8.72
N ASP A 198 -9.81 -2.17 -7.82
CA ASP A 198 -9.47 -2.84 -6.57
C ASP A 198 -10.31 -2.27 -5.41
N LEU A 199 -10.73 -3.13 -4.49
CA LEU A 199 -11.35 -2.73 -3.23
C LEU A 199 -10.43 -3.14 -2.08
N GLU A 200 -10.03 -2.16 -1.27
CA GLU A 200 -8.97 -2.32 -0.29
C GLU A 200 -9.45 -1.88 1.10
N PRO A 201 -10.24 -2.70 1.82
CA PRO A 201 -10.45 -2.48 3.25
C PRO A 201 -9.12 -2.60 4.01
N PHE A 202 -8.89 -1.67 4.93
CA PHE A 202 -7.69 -1.67 5.76
C PHE A 202 -8.00 -1.43 7.24
N LEU A 203 -7.08 -1.89 8.09
CA LEU A 203 -7.00 -1.56 9.51
C LEU A 203 -5.68 -0.85 9.76
N ASP A 204 -5.71 0.20 10.58
CA ASP A 204 -4.51 0.94 10.94
C ASP A 204 -4.36 1.10 12.45
N PHE A 205 -3.13 1.36 12.88
CA PHE A 205 -2.85 1.84 14.22
C PHE A 205 -1.66 2.80 14.22
N GLY A 206 -1.66 3.67 15.22
CA GLY A 206 -0.53 4.51 15.56
C GLY A 206 -0.25 4.42 17.06
N TRP A 207 1.01 4.27 17.44
CA TRP A 207 1.45 4.32 18.82
C TRP A 207 2.62 5.29 19.03
N LYS A 208 2.54 6.15 20.04
CA LYS A 208 3.54 7.16 20.34
C LYS A 208 3.86 7.22 21.83
N ARG A 209 5.14 7.12 22.17
CA ARG A 209 5.63 7.27 23.55
C ARG A 209 7.00 7.92 23.62
N GLY A 210 7.04 9.13 24.18
CA GLY A 210 8.28 9.88 24.34
C GLY A 210 8.89 10.24 22.99
N ARG A 211 10.00 9.58 22.63
CA ARG A 211 10.71 9.80 21.36
C ARG A 211 10.40 8.77 20.28
N LEU A 212 9.63 7.74 20.61
CA LEU A 212 9.31 6.66 19.71
C LEU A 212 7.88 6.83 19.18
N GLU A 213 7.73 6.58 17.89
CA GLU A 213 6.48 6.54 17.17
C GLU A 213 6.47 5.26 16.31
N MET A 214 5.34 4.59 16.24
CA MET A 214 5.11 3.43 15.40
C MET A 214 3.77 3.59 14.70
N VAL A 215 3.70 3.19 13.45
CA VAL A 215 2.46 3.18 12.68
C VAL A 215 2.42 1.88 11.89
N GLY A 216 1.26 1.26 11.75
CA GLY A 216 1.12 0.12 10.85
C GLY A 216 -0.27 -0.04 10.27
N PHE A 217 -0.31 -0.69 9.11
CA PHE A 217 -1.48 -0.95 8.31
C PHE A 217 -1.54 -2.44 7.95
N LEU A 218 -2.76 -2.97 7.90
CA LEU A 218 -3.08 -4.27 7.33
C LEU A 218 -4.17 -4.06 6.29
N THR A 219 -3.87 -4.39 5.04
CA THR A 219 -4.76 -4.16 3.90
C THR A 219 -5.11 -5.49 3.24
N LEU A 220 -6.35 -5.61 2.76
CA LEU A 220 -6.82 -6.74 1.96
C LEU A 220 -7.28 -6.21 0.60
N GLY A 221 -6.52 -6.46 -0.46
CA GLY A 221 -6.87 -6.11 -1.83
C GLY A 221 -7.78 -7.15 -2.47
N LEU A 222 -8.88 -6.69 -3.04
CA LEU A 222 -9.89 -7.51 -3.70
C LEU A 222 -10.20 -6.91 -5.09
N PRO A 223 -9.73 -7.53 -6.19
CA PRO A 223 -10.11 -7.07 -7.52
C PRO A 223 -11.61 -7.34 -7.76
N LEU A 224 -12.32 -6.36 -8.30
CA LEU A 224 -13.79 -6.42 -8.44
C LEU A 224 -14.27 -6.82 -9.84
N ASN A 225 -13.43 -6.69 -10.86
CA ASN A 225 -13.82 -6.85 -12.26
C ASN A 225 -12.70 -7.42 -13.13
N ASP A 226 -11.93 -8.33 -12.54
CA ASP A 226 -10.97 -9.16 -13.26
C ASP A 226 -11.69 -10.06 -14.28
N ARG A 227 -10.97 -10.40 -15.34
CA ARG A 227 -11.38 -11.35 -16.37
C ARG A 227 -10.53 -12.60 -16.22
N PRO A 228 -11.04 -13.78 -16.61
CA PRO A 228 -10.28 -15.03 -16.51
C PRO A 228 -8.93 -15.04 -17.25
N GLN A 229 -8.74 -14.10 -18.18
CA GLN A 229 -7.51 -13.93 -18.95
C GLN A 229 -6.47 -13.04 -18.27
N ASP A 230 -6.88 -12.23 -17.29
CA ASP A 230 -6.00 -11.27 -16.61
C ASP A 230 -5.13 -11.99 -15.57
N ALA A 231 -5.50 -13.23 -15.22
CA ALA A 231 -4.87 -14.08 -14.21
C ALA A 231 -4.62 -13.36 -12.88
N ALA A 232 -5.48 -12.37 -12.60
CA ALA A 232 -5.41 -11.55 -11.40
C ALA A 232 -5.52 -12.41 -10.15
N PRO A 233 -4.90 -11.97 -9.04
CA PRO A 233 -5.05 -12.66 -7.78
C PRO A 233 -6.50 -12.65 -7.30
N ASP A 234 -6.89 -13.68 -6.54
CA ASP A 234 -8.21 -13.69 -5.90
C ASP A 234 -8.24 -12.69 -4.73
N ALA A 235 -7.09 -12.51 -4.06
CA ALA A 235 -6.89 -11.53 -3.00
C ALA A 235 -5.40 -11.23 -2.78
N GLU A 236 -5.11 -10.06 -2.23
CA GLU A 236 -3.78 -9.64 -1.81
C GLU A 236 -3.83 -9.19 -0.34
N ILE A 237 -2.83 -9.56 0.47
CA ILE A 237 -2.71 -9.12 1.85
C ILE A 237 -1.42 -8.32 1.99
N ALA A 238 -1.54 -7.05 2.34
CA ALA A 238 -0.41 -6.17 2.57
C ALA A 238 -0.27 -5.79 4.05
N VAL A 239 0.98 -5.68 4.51
CA VAL A 239 1.36 -5.25 5.85
C VAL A 239 2.41 -4.16 5.73
N ASP A 240 2.06 -2.95 6.18
CA ASP A 240 3.00 -1.85 6.30
C ASP A 240 3.25 -1.54 7.77
N LEU A 241 4.51 -1.31 8.12
CA LEU A 241 4.92 -0.95 9.46
C LEU A 241 6.07 0.05 9.40
N SER A 242 5.95 1.12 10.16
CA SER A 242 7.01 2.09 10.36
C SER A 242 7.34 2.25 11.83
N ALA A 243 8.62 2.50 12.11
CA ALA A 243 9.11 2.90 13.42
C ALA A 243 9.99 4.14 13.27
N LEU A 244 9.63 5.21 13.98
CA LEU A 244 10.31 6.49 13.94
C LEU A 244 10.84 6.89 15.32
N TYR A 245 12.11 7.30 15.37
CA TYR A 245 12.78 7.77 16.58
C TYR A 245 13.24 9.22 16.47
N HIS A 246 12.69 10.10 17.31
CA HIS A 246 13.03 11.52 17.37
C HIS A 246 14.36 11.77 18.08
N VAL A 247 15.46 11.83 17.31
CA VAL A 247 16.80 12.16 17.84
C VAL A 247 16.85 13.60 18.33
N SER A 248 16.26 14.52 17.58
CA SER A 248 16.15 15.94 17.92
C SER A 248 14.86 16.54 17.35
N ARG A 249 14.65 17.86 17.54
CA ARG A 249 13.53 18.58 16.90
C ARG A 249 13.65 18.66 15.37
N ARG A 250 14.82 18.35 14.80
CA ARG A 250 15.10 18.48 13.36
C ARG A 250 15.48 17.18 12.67
N VAL A 251 15.72 16.12 13.43
CA VAL A 251 16.20 14.85 12.89
C VAL A 251 15.43 13.72 13.56
N SER A 252 14.82 12.88 12.74
CA SER A 252 14.25 11.61 13.15
C SER A 252 14.86 10.48 12.33
N LEU A 253 15.09 9.33 12.96
CA LEU A 253 15.46 8.09 12.26
C LEU A 253 14.18 7.31 11.97
N LEU A 254 14.12 6.63 10.84
CA LEU A 254 12.95 5.89 10.37
C LEU A 254 13.40 4.50 9.90
N VAL A 255 12.60 3.49 10.18
CA VAL A 255 12.67 2.19 9.53
C VAL A 255 11.26 1.83 9.11
N GLU A 256 11.11 1.43 7.85
CA GLU A 256 9.85 0.99 7.27
C GLU A 256 9.98 -0.45 6.81
N LEU A 257 8.92 -1.21 7.00
CA LEU A 257 8.72 -2.57 6.54
C LEU A 257 7.44 -2.57 5.72
N ASN A 258 7.51 -3.08 4.51
CA ASN A 258 6.37 -3.31 3.63
C ASN A 258 6.41 -4.80 3.24
N GLY A 259 5.29 -5.48 3.39
CA GLY A 259 5.15 -6.90 3.08
C GLY A 259 3.86 -7.17 2.35
N GLU A 260 3.89 -8.08 1.39
CA GLU A 260 2.75 -8.41 0.54
C GLU A 260 2.69 -9.93 0.35
N HIS A 261 1.48 -10.47 0.36
CA HIS A 261 1.19 -11.86 0.07
C HIS A 261 0.04 -11.97 -0.92
N VAL A 262 0.25 -12.74 -1.98
CA VAL A 262 -0.72 -12.94 -3.06
C VAL A 262 -1.39 -14.31 -2.94
N GLU A 263 -2.72 -14.34 -2.99
CA GLU A 263 -3.53 -15.57 -2.98
C GLU A 263 -4.33 -15.68 -4.28
N GLY A 264 -4.21 -16.83 -4.94
CA GLY A 264 -4.85 -17.10 -6.23
C GLY A 264 -4.12 -16.46 -7.43
N GLY A 265 -4.69 -16.63 -8.63
CA GLY A 265 -4.08 -16.17 -9.88
C GLY A 265 -2.79 -16.93 -10.26
N GLU A 266 -2.01 -16.33 -11.16
CA GLU A 266 -0.70 -16.88 -11.58
C GLU A 266 0.40 -16.66 -10.54
N GLU A 267 0.22 -15.66 -9.66
CA GLU A 267 1.18 -15.26 -8.63
C GLU A 267 0.85 -15.88 -7.25
N ASP A 268 0.01 -16.92 -7.21
CA ASP A 268 -0.42 -17.59 -5.97
C ASP A 268 0.76 -18.02 -5.09
N GLY A 269 0.78 -17.53 -3.85
CA GLY A 269 1.82 -17.79 -2.86
C GLY A 269 3.07 -16.93 -3.00
N LEU A 270 3.05 -15.88 -3.83
CA LEU A 270 4.13 -14.89 -3.89
C LEU A 270 4.17 -14.10 -2.57
N ASP A 271 5.38 -14.01 -1.99
CA ASP A 271 5.67 -13.23 -0.78
C ASP A 271 6.74 -12.18 -1.11
N VAL A 272 6.41 -10.90 -0.97
CA VAL A 272 7.34 -9.79 -1.15
C VAL A 272 7.56 -9.09 0.19
N TRP A 273 8.82 -8.82 0.53
CA TRP A 273 9.17 -8.12 1.77
C TRP A 273 10.27 -7.09 1.53
N ASN A 274 9.98 -5.86 1.90
CA ASN A 274 10.85 -4.70 1.75
C ASN A 274 11.17 -4.10 3.12
N ILE A 275 12.44 -3.74 3.34
CA ILE A 275 12.87 -2.96 4.51
C ILE A 275 13.63 -1.72 4.06
N ALA A 276 13.21 -0.56 4.55
CA ALA A 276 13.78 0.73 4.18
C ALA A 276 14.21 1.52 5.42
N PRO A 277 15.52 1.66 5.68
CA PRO A 277 16.01 2.63 6.63
C PRO A 277 15.95 4.03 6.03
N GLY A 278 15.54 5.02 6.83
CA GLY A 278 15.41 6.40 6.40
C GLY A 278 15.69 7.39 7.52
N PHE A 279 15.60 8.67 7.19
CA PHE A 279 15.62 9.75 8.16
C PHE A 279 14.75 10.92 7.68
N LYS A 280 14.19 11.67 8.62
CA LYS A 280 13.46 12.91 8.35
C LYS A 280 14.29 14.10 8.83
N PHE A 281 14.35 15.15 8.02
CA PHE A 281 15.10 16.36 8.33
C PHE A 281 14.27 17.63 8.10
N ALA A 282 14.17 18.49 9.13
CA ALA A 282 13.56 19.81 9.01
C ALA A 282 14.67 20.86 8.79
N PRO A 283 14.80 21.43 7.58
CA PRO A 283 15.86 22.39 7.27
C PRO A 283 15.67 23.72 8.00
N VAL A 284 14.43 24.10 8.30
CA VAL A 284 14.08 25.37 8.94
C VAL A 284 13.59 25.12 10.37
N ALA A 285 14.11 25.91 11.31
CA ALA A 285 13.66 25.85 12.70
C ALA A 285 12.19 26.29 12.81
N GLY A 286 11.37 25.53 13.53
CA GLY A 286 9.97 25.90 13.77
C GLY A 286 9.00 25.43 12.69
N VAL A 287 9.49 24.83 11.59
CA VAL A 287 8.64 24.04 10.70
C VAL A 287 8.59 22.61 11.26
N PRO A 288 7.42 22.08 11.62
CA PRO A 288 7.33 20.74 12.16
C PRO A 288 7.76 19.69 11.12
N LEU A 289 8.39 18.61 11.61
CA LEU A 289 8.66 17.39 10.85
C LEU A 289 7.35 16.62 10.70
N GLN A 290 6.45 17.13 9.87
CA GLN A 290 5.12 16.55 9.61
C GLN A 290 4.98 16.08 8.16
N VAL A 291 6.11 15.90 7.45
CA VAL A 291 6.14 15.12 6.21
C VAL A 291 6.66 13.75 6.58
#